data_AF-A0A367LVH0-F1
#
_entry.id   AF-A0A367LVH0-F1
#
_cell.length_a   1.000
_cell.length_b   1.000
_cell.length_c   1.000
_cell.angle_alpha   90.00
_cell.angle_beta   90.00
_cell.angle_gamma   90.00
#
_symmetry.space_group_name_H-M   'P 1'
#
loop_
_entity.id
_entity.type
_entity.pdbx_description
1 polymer ?
#
loop_
_entity_poly.entity_id
_entity_poly.type
_entity_poly.pdbx_seq_one_letter_code
_entity_poly.pdbx_strand_id
1 'polypeptide(L)'
;DLLLDCHLQPKASRDEFAGLHGERLKIRLTAPPVEGKANAHLLAFLGKAFGVAKSLVSLESGELNRQKRVRIRRPTRLPEELGIAARPA
;
A
#
# COMPACT_ATOMS: atom_id res chain seq x y z
N ASP A 1 -11.78 -9.88 1.46
CA ASP A 1 -10.55 -9.21 0.98
C ASP A 1 -10.40 -7.88 1.70
N LEU A 2 -9.19 -7.36 1.84
CA LEU A 2 -8.91 -6.07 2.43
C LEU A 2 -8.66 -5.04 1.32
N LEU A 3 -9.37 -3.92 1.34
CA LEU A 3 -9.11 -2.79 0.46
C LEU A 3 -8.33 -1.73 1.23
N LEU A 4 -7.20 -1.32 0.67
CA LEU A 4 -6.31 -0.34 1.25
C LEU A 4 -6.21 0.88 0.33
N ASP A 5 -6.64 2.03 0.84
CA ASP A 5 -6.40 3.31 0.20
C ASP A 5 -5.07 3.88 0.68
N CYS A 6 -4.10 3.94 -0.22
CA CYS A 6 -2.73 4.35 0.06
C CYS A 6 -2.39 5.66 -0.65
N HIS A 7 -1.61 6.52 0.01
CA HIS A 7 -0.96 7.66 -0.59
C HIS A 7 0.55 7.41 -0.67
N LEU A 8 1.07 7.23 -1.89
CA LEU A 8 2.48 7.02 -2.14
C LEU A 8 3.24 8.34 -2.06
N GLN A 9 4.25 8.37 -1.20
CA GLN A 9 5.28 9.39 -1.17
C GLN A 9 6.57 8.81 -1.78
N PRO A 10 6.84 9.07 -3.07
CA PRO A 10 8.07 8.65 -3.74
C PRO A 10 9.27 9.47 -3.23
N LYS A 11 10.50 9.02 -3.57
CA LYS A 11 11.77 9.62 -3.12
C LYS A 11 11.94 9.64 -1.60
N ALA A 12 11.43 8.63 -0.90
CA ALA A 12 11.74 8.45 0.51
C ALA A 12 13.13 7.84 0.72
N SER A 13 13.71 8.04 1.90
CA SER A 13 14.99 7.42 2.27
C SER A 13 14.88 5.92 2.54
N ARG A 14 13.69 5.42 2.90
CA ARG A 14 13.40 4.02 3.18
C ARG A 14 11.92 3.70 2.90
N ASP A 15 11.61 2.42 2.74
CA ASP A 15 10.25 1.95 2.53
C ASP A 15 9.56 1.72 3.87
N GLU A 16 8.55 2.53 4.20
CA GLU A 16 7.89 2.50 5.50
C GLU A 16 6.44 2.98 5.41
N PHE A 17 5.62 2.51 6.34
CA PHE A 17 4.32 3.08 6.59
C PHE A 17 4.51 4.39 7.35
N ALA A 18 4.15 5.51 6.73
CA ALA A 18 4.24 6.82 7.36
C ALA A 18 2.99 7.18 8.18
N GLY A 19 2.21 6.16 8.57
CA GLY A 19 0.94 6.28 9.28
C GLY A 19 -0.25 6.69 8.39
N LEU A 20 -1.36 7.00 9.04
CA LEU A 20 -2.57 7.49 8.38
C LEU A 20 -2.48 8.99 8.11
N HIS A 21 -2.79 9.36 6.88
CA HIS A 21 -2.99 10.74 6.44
C HIS A 21 -4.47 10.95 6.14
N GLY A 22 -5.21 11.41 7.15
CA GLY A 22 -6.67 11.45 7.11
C GLY A 22 -7.22 10.02 7.07
N GLU A 23 -7.92 9.68 5.99
CA GLU A 23 -8.54 8.36 5.81
C GLU A 23 -7.72 7.41 4.92
N ARG A 24 -6.47 7.80 4.59
CA ARG A 24 -5.62 7.06 3.65
C ARG A 24 -4.28 6.75 4.28
N LEU A 25 -3.78 5.55 4.02
CA LEU A 25 -2.49 5.10 4.51
C LEU A 25 -1.36 5.75 3.73
N LYS A 26 -0.53 6.54 4.39
CA LYS A 26 0.64 7.13 3.75
C LYS A 26 1.77 6.10 3.70
N ILE A 27 2.26 5.81 2.50
CA ILE A 27 3.35 4.87 2.29
C ILE A 27 4.51 5.63 1.65
N ARG A 28 5.65 5.61 2.32
CA ARG A 28 6.90 6.15 1.79
C ARG A 28 7.59 5.04 1.02
N LEU A 29 7.95 5.32 -0.23
CA LEU A 29 8.72 4.40 -1.06
C LEU A 29 9.96 5.10 -1.59
N THR A 30 11.06 4.37 -1.59
CA THR A 30 12.32 4.76 -2.24
C THR A 30 12.17 4.81 -3.76
N ALA A 31 11.21 4.06 -4.29
CA ALA A 31 10.93 3.97 -5.71
C ALA A 31 10.65 5.36 -6.34
N PRO A 32 11.17 5.61 -7.56
CA PRO A 32 10.89 6.86 -8.28
C PRO A 32 9.40 6.93 -8.67
N PRO A 33 8.85 8.14 -8.89
CA PRO A 33 7.46 8.38 -9.32
C PRO A 33 7.22 8.00 -10.79
N VAL A 34 7.87 6.94 -11.28
CA VAL A 34 7.69 6.43 -12.63
C VAL A 34 6.66 5.30 -12.55
N GLU A 35 5.62 5.43 -13.36
CA GLU A 35 4.54 4.45 -13.47
C GLU A 35 5.10 3.05 -13.75
N GLY A 36 4.54 2.03 -13.11
CA GLY A 36 5.06 0.66 -13.16
C GLY A 36 6.12 0.33 -12.11
N LYS A 37 7.17 1.15 -11.94
CA LYS A 37 8.21 0.90 -10.91
C LYS A 37 7.66 1.10 -9.50
N ALA A 38 6.92 2.18 -9.27
CA ALA A 38 6.24 2.42 -8.01
C ALA A 38 5.21 1.33 -7.68
N ASN A 39 4.49 0.82 -8.69
CA ASN A 39 3.48 -0.23 -8.52
C ASN A 39 4.12 -1.54 -8.09
N ALA A 40 5.16 -1.98 -8.82
CA ALA A 40 5.88 -3.21 -8.50
C ALA A 40 6.47 -3.16 -7.08
N HIS A 41 7.03 -2.00 -6.70
CA HIS A 41 7.58 -1.80 -5.37
C HIS A 41 6.51 -1.82 -4.28
N LEU A 42 5.38 -1.15 -4.51
CA LEU A 42 4.24 -1.15 -3.61
C LEU A 42 3.68 -2.55 -3.39
N LEU A 43 3.44 -3.30 -4.47
CA LEU A 43 2.92 -4.67 -4.43
C LEU A 43 3.85 -5.58 -3.63
N ALA A 44 5.17 -5.46 -3.83
CA ALA A 44 6.16 -6.23 -3.10
C ALA A 44 6.23 -5.85 -1.62
N PHE A 45 6.15 -4.54 -1.31
CA PHE A 45 6.15 -4.02 0.05
C PHE A 45 4.91 -4.50 0.82
N LEU A 46 3.71 -4.34 0.23
CA LEU A 46 2.46 -4.80 0.83
C LEU A 46 2.43 -6.33 0.98
N GLY A 47 2.91 -7.08 0.00
CA GLY A 47 3.01 -8.54 0.11
C GLY A 47 3.83 -8.96 1.33
N LYS A 48 5.00 -8.35 1.53
CA LYS A 48 5.86 -8.62 2.69
C LYS A 48 5.21 -8.18 4.00
N ALA A 49 4.65 -6.96 4.05
CA ALA A 49 4.04 -6.39 5.25
C ALA A 49 2.84 -7.20 5.75
N PHE A 50 1.98 -7.65 4.82
CA PHE A 50 0.79 -8.44 5.15
C PHE A 50 1.03 -9.96 5.14
N GLY A 51 2.24 -10.40 4.80
CA GLY A 51 2.62 -11.81 4.73
C GLY A 51 1.86 -12.59 3.66
N VAL A 52 1.61 -11.97 2.50
CA VAL A 52 0.91 -12.58 1.37
C VAL A 52 1.74 -12.55 0.09
N ALA A 53 1.46 -13.47 -0.81
CA ALA A 53 2.08 -13.50 -2.14
C ALA A 53 1.64 -12.29 -2.98
N LYS A 54 2.53 -11.84 -3.89
CA LYS A 54 2.22 -10.76 -4.85
C LYS A 54 0.96 -11.04 -5.68
N SER A 55 0.63 -12.30 -5.96
CA SER A 55 -0.59 -12.69 -6.68
C SER A 55 -1.89 -12.40 -5.91
N LEU A 56 -1.80 -12.26 -4.59
CA LEU A 56 -2.92 -11.90 -3.72
C LEU A 56 -3.03 -10.38 -3.50
N VAL A 57 -2.06 -9.61 -3.99
CA VAL A 57 -2.06 -8.16 -3.93
C VAL A 57 -2.36 -7.63 -5.33
N SER A 58 -3.41 -6.85 -5.49
CA SER A 58 -3.83 -6.32 -6.79
C SER A 58 -4.12 -4.84 -6.68
N LEU A 59 -3.61 -4.05 -7.63
CA LEU A 59 -3.94 -2.63 -7.73
C LEU A 59 -5.31 -2.50 -8.38
N GLU A 60 -6.30 -1.94 -7.67
CA GLU A 60 -7.64 -1.73 -8.23
C GLU A 60 -7.75 -0.36 -8.91
N SER A 61 -7.08 0.67 -8.37
CA SER A 61 -7.17 2.02 -8.92
C SER A 61 -5.98 2.88 -8.53
N GLY A 62 -5.78 3.98 -9.26
CA GLY A 62 -4.69 4.92 -8.98
C GLY A 62 -3.38 4.59 -9.69
N GLU A 63 -3.45 3.94 -10.85
CA GLU A 63 -2.24 3.62 -11.64
C GLU A 63 -1.47 4.88 -12.03
N LEU A 64 -2.20 5.91 -12.48
CA LEU A 64 -1.71 7.21 -12.96
C LEU A 64 -1.45 8.26 -11.86
N ASN A 65 -1.73 7.95 -10.59
CA ASN A 65 -1.68 8.95 -9.52
C ASN A 65 -0.97 8.44 -8.26
N ARG A 66 -0.62 9.38 -7.37
CA ARG A 66 0.05 9.10 -6.08
C ARG A 66 -0.87 8.36 -5.11
N GLN A 67 -2.17 8.49 -5.33
CA GLN A 67 -3.21 7.84 -4.56
C GLN A 67 -3.51 6.49 -5.21
N LYS A 68 -3.31 5.40 -4.49
CA LYS A 68 -3.47 4.03 -5.00
C LYS A 68 -4.44 3.26 -4.12
N ARG A 69 -5.35 2.53 -4.74
CA ARG A 69 -6.24 1.59 -4.07
C ARG A 69 -5.75 0.18 -4.36
N VAL A 70 -5.36 -0.55 -3.32
CA VAL A 70 -4.82 -1.90 -3.41
C VAL A 70 -5.73 -2.86 -2.68
N ARG A 71 -6.06 -3.97 -3.34
CA ARG A 71 -6.78 -5.09 -2.76
C ARG A 71 -5.80 -6.17 -2.33
N ILE A 72 -5.92 -6.60 -1.08
CA ILE A 72 -5.12 -7.65 -0.47
C ILE A 72 -6.04 -8.80 -0.12
N ARG A 73 -5.83 -9.97 -0.73
CA ARG A 73 -6.62 -11.17 -0.48
C ARG A 73 -5.94 -12.01 0.60
N ARG A 74 -6.73 -12.45 1.59
CA ARG A 74 -6.28 -13.26 2.74
C ARG A 74 -4.99 -12.72 3.41
N PRO A 75 -4.98 -11.48 3.93
CA PRO A 75 -3.83 -10.98 4.69
C PRO A 75 -3.54 -11.90 5.88
N THR A 76 -2.31 -12.40 5.96
CA THR A 76 -1.87 -13.29 7.04
C THR A 76 -1.49 -12.49 8.30
N ARG A 77 -1.05 -11.24 8.11
CA ARG A 77 -0.71 -10.30 9.18
C ARG A 77 -1.26 -8.92 8.87
N LEU A 78 -1.60 -8.18 9.92
CA LEU A 78 -2.05 -6.80 9.86
C LEU A 78 -1.03 -5.95 10.64
N PRO A 79 -0.17 -5.17 9.97
CA PRO A 79 0.73 -4.26 10.65
C PRO A 79 -0.06 -3.26 11.51
N GLU A 80 0.30 -3.11 12.79
CA GLU A 80 -0.35 -2.18 13.71
C GLU A 80 -0.19 -0.71 13.25
N GLU A 81 0.90 -0.43 12.53
CA GLU A 81 1.23 0.87 11.91
C GLU A 81 0.20 1.33 10.88
N LEU A 82 -0.69 0.45 10.45
CA LEU A 82 -1.78 0.79 9.56
C LEU A 82 -2.76 1.76 10.22
N GLY A 83 -3.03 1.60 11.53
CA GLY A 83 -4.02 2.42 12.26
C GLY A 83 -5.43 2.42 11.67
N ILE A 84 -5.70 1.59 10.64
CA ILE A 84 -6.95 1.59 9.90
C ILE A 84 -7.96 0.90 10.80
N ALA A 85 -8.85 1.66 11.43
CA ALA A 85 -10.13 1.12 11.88
C ALA A 85 -10.83 0.64 10.60
N ALA A 86 -10.97 -0.68 10.44
CA ALA A 86 -11.78 -1.23 9.37
C ALA A 86 -13.13 -0.50 9.40
N ARG A 87 -13.44 0.30 8.39
CA ARG A 87 -14.78 0.86 8.28
C ARG A 87 -15.72 -0.34 8.12
N PRO A 88 -16.60 -0.65 9.07
CA PRO A 88 -17.73 -1.49 8.73
C PRO A 88 -18.53 -0.69 7.68
N ALA A 89 -18.85 -1.34 6.57
CA ALA A 89 -19.89 -0.85 5.69
C ALA A 89 -21.23 -0.83 6.45
#